data_AF-A0A858QYT5-F1
#
_entry.id   AF-A0A858QYT5-F1
#
_cell.length_a   1.000
_cell.length_b   1.000
_cell.length_c   1.000
_cell.angle_alpha   90.00
_cell.angle_beta   90.00
_cell.angle_gamma   90.00
#
_symmetry.space_group_name_H-M   'P 1'
#
loop_
_entity.id
_entity.type
_entity.pdbx_description
1 polymer ?
#
loop_
_entity_poly.entity_id
_entity_poly.type
_entity_poly.pdbx_seq_one_letter_code
_entity_poly.pdbx_strand_id
1 'polypeptide(L)' 'MIKDSDLEFFKSPLRRYLTVGFCFGWTLLEWFVWNGGIWSVVATALFAYTLWRLIITFPKQL' A
#
# COMPACT_ATOMS: atom_id res chain seq x y z
N MET A 1 3.83 10.31 15.41
CA MET A 1 4.95 9.40 15.07
C MET A 1 4.39 8.00 15.06
N ILE A 2 4.52 7.26 13.95
CA ILE A 2 4.25 5.81 13.92
C ILE A 2 5.19 5.17 14.94
N LYS A 3 4.64 4.40 15.88
CA LYS A 3 5.45 3.68 16.86
C LYS A 3 6.01 2.44 16.19
N ASP A 4 7.20 1.99 16.58
CA ASP A 4 7.80 0.76 16.02
C ASP A 4 6.91 -0.49 16.23
N SER A 5 6.04 -0.47 17.24
CA SER A 5 4.99 -1.47 17.47
C SER A 5 3.96 -1.54 16.33
N ASP A 6 3.65 -0.44 15.65
CA ASP A 6 2.71 -0.41 14.53
C ASP A 6 3.32 -1.07 13.27
N LEU A 7 4.64 -1.16 13.20
CA LEU A 7 5.39 -1.81 12.11
C LEU A 7 5.58 -3.32 12.35
N GLU A 8 5.27 -3.82 13.54
CA GLU A 8 5.45 -5.23 13.90
C GLU A 8 4.54 -6.15 13.07
N PHE A 9 3.31 -5.70 12.78
CA PHE A 9 2.40 -6.39 11.87
C PHE A 9 2.99 -6.53 10.46
N PHE A 10 3.71 -5.51 9.99
CA PHE A 10 4.35 -5.48 8.69
C PHE A 10 5.77 -6.07 8.69
N LYS A 11 6.29 -6.65 9.78
CA LYS A 11 7.61 -7.33 9.74
C LYS A 11 7.65 -8.46 8.70
N SER A 12 6.57 -9.21 8.53
CA SER A 12 6.52 -10.29 7.55
C SER A 12 6.48 -9.74 6.12
N PRO A 13 7.42 -10.14 5.23
CA PRO A 13 7.43 -9.68 3.85
C PRO A 13 6.14 -10.04 3.11
N LEU A 14 5.55 -11.20 3.43
CA LEU A 14 4.31 -11.67 2.81
C LEU A 14 3.14 -10.72 3.08
N ARG A 15 3.02 -10.20 4.31
CA ARG A 15 1.96 -9.24 4.68
C ARG A 15 2.10 -7.92 3.92
N ARG A 16 3.33 -7.45 3.70
CA ARG A 16 3.60 -6.25 2.90
C ARG A 16 3.15 -6.45 1.46
N TYR A 17 3.52 -7.57 0.84
CA TYR A 17 3.11 -7.88 -0.52
C TYR A 17 1.59 -8.02 -0.65
N LEU A 18 0.91 -8.61 0.34
CA LEU A 18 -0.56 -8.68 0.35
C LEU A 18 -1.20 -7.29 0.44
N THR A 19 -0.75 -6.41 1.32
CA THR A 19 -1.31 -5.05 1.44
C THR A 19 -1.08 -4.22 0.18
N VAL A 20 0.12 -4.29 -0.39
CA VAL A 20 0.46 -3.58 -1.63
C VAL A 20 -0.32 -4.16 -2.81
N GLY A 21 -0.41 -5.48 -2.92
CA GLY A 21 -1.20 -6.17 -3.94
C GLY A 21 -2.69 -5.86 -3.86
N PHE A 22 -3.24 -5.77 -2.64
CA PHE A 22 -4.63 -5.37 -2.43
C PHE A 22 -4.88 -3.93 -2.89
N CYS A 23 -4.02 -2.98 -2.49
CA CYS A 23 -4.14 -1.59 -2.95
C CYS A 23 -4.00 -1.47 -4.46
N PHE A 24 -3.09 -2.24 -5.07
CA PHE A 24 -2.93 -2.27 -6.53
C PHE A 24 -4.18 -2.78 -7.22
N GLY A 25 -4.72 -3.91 -6.78
CA GLY A 25 -5.95 -4.48 -7.31
C GLY A 25 -7.14 -3.53 -7.16
N TRP A 26 -7.26 -2.86 -6.01
CA TRP A 26 -8.30 -1.85 -5.80
C TRP A 26 -8.15 -0.66 -6.75
N THR A 27 -6.93 -0.19 -6.95
CA THR A 27 -6.63 0.90 -7.90
C THR A 27 -7.04 0.51 -9.32
N LEU A 28 -6.73 -0.72 -9.76
CA LEU A 28 -7.16 -1.22 -11.06
C LEU A 28 -8.68 -1.30 -11.17
N LEU A 29 -9.39 -1.77 -10.14
CA LEU A 29 -10.85 -1.81 -10.14
C LEU A 29 -11.45 -0.40 -10.24
N GLU A 30 -10.92 0.58 -9.50
CA GLU A 30 -11.39 1.97 -9.56
C GLU A 30 -11.21 2.58 -10.95
N TRP A 31 -10.09 2.29 -11.62
CA TRP A 31 -9.81 2.78 -12.97
C TRP A 31 -10.63 2.07 -14.05
N PHE A 32 -10.72 0.73 -14.00
CA PHE A 32 -11.29 -0.07 -15.09
C PHE A 32 -12.76 -0.45 -14.91
N VAL A 33 -13.28 -0.47 -13.68
CA VAL A 33 -14.66 -0.89 -13.38
C VAL A 33 -15.52 0.32 -13.01
N TRP A 34 -15.06 1.17 -12.11
CA TRP A 34 -15.87 2.27 -11.58
C TRP A 34 -15.67 3.63 -12.26
N ASN A 35 -14.56 3.84 -12.96
CA ASN A 35 -14.19 5.12 -13.59
C ASN A 35 -14.32 6.31 -12.61
N GLY A 36 -13.84 6.11 -11.37
CA GLY A 36 -14.11 6.98 -10.22
C GLY A 36 -13.49 8.39 -10.23
N GLY A 37 -12.83 8.81 -11.32
CA GLY A 37 -12.26 10.14 -11.49
C GLY A 37 -11.27 10.55 -10.38
N ILE A 38 -11.74 11.33 -9.40
CA ILE A 38 -10.92 11.73 -8.23
C ILE A 38 -10.57 10.52 -7.36
N TRP A 39 -11.48 9.56 -7.20
CA TRP A 39 -11.26 8.39 -6.34
C TRP A 39 -10.19 7.45 -6.89
N SER A 40 -10.07 7.32 -8.20
CA SER A 40 -9.02 6.53 -8.83
C SER A 40 -7.64 7.19 -8.65
N VAL A 41 -7.55 8.53 -8.68
CA VAL A 41 -6.33 9.27 -8.35
C VAL A 41 -5.93 9.08 -6.88
N VAL A 42 -6.88 9.17 -5.95
CA VAL A 42 -6.62 8.93 -4.51
C VAL A 42 -6.17 7.49 -4.26
N ALA A 43 -6.85 6.50 -4.86
CA ALA A 43 -6.45 5.10 -4.78
C ALA A 43 -5.02 4.88 -5.31
N THR A 44 -4.68 5.52 -6.44
CA THR A 44 -3.33 5.47 -7.02
C THR A 44 -2.29 6.08 -6.09
N ALA A 45 -2.58 7.22 -5.46
CA ALA A 45 -1.69 7.85 -4.49
C ALA A 45 -1.48 6.97 -3.25
N LEU A 46 -2.53 6.30 -2.76
CA LEU A 46 -2.46 5.34 -1.65
C LEU A 46 -1.62 4.11 -2.01
N PHE A 47 -1.80 3.58 -3.23
CA PHE A 47 -0.97 2.49 -3.73
C PHE A 47 0.51 2.91 -3.81
N ALA A 48 0.81 4.07 -4.38
CA ALA A 48 2.17 4.59 -4.46
C ALA A 48 2.80 4.76 -3.07
N TYR A 49 2.05 5.29 -2.10
CA TYR A 49 2.52 5.44 -0.73
C TYR A 49 2.79 4.09 -0.04
N THR A 50 1.88 3.12 -0.18
CA THR A 50 2.08 1.78 0.41
C THR A 50 3.25 1.04 -0.22
N LEU A 51 3.43 1.15 -1.54
CA LEU A 51 4.58 0.58 -2.24
C LEU A 51 5.89 1.22 -1.77
N TRP A 52 5.96 2.54 -1.71
CA TRP A 52 7.15 3.25 -1.24
C TRP A 52 7.47 2.95 0.23
N ARG A 53 6.46 2.95 1.11
CA ARG A 53 6.67 2.77 2.55
C ARG A 53 6.94 1.32 2.95
N LEU A 54 6.21 0.36 2.38
CA LEU A 54 6.29 -1.05 2.78
C LEU A 54 7.34 -1.83 2.00
N ILE A 55 7.62 -1.49 0.73
CA ILE A 55 8.60 -2.23 -0.07
C ILE A 55 9.95 -1.51 -0.12
N ILE A 56 9.95 -0.22 -0.43
CA ILE A 56 11.20 0.52 -0.72
C ILE A 56 11.87 1.03 0.57
N THR A 57 11.11 1.69 1.43
CA THR A 57 11.61 2.44 2.59
C THR A 57 11.46 1.66 3.90
N PHE A 58 10.97 0.42 3.84
CA PHE A 58 10.76 -0.33 5.06
C PHE A 58 12.10 -0.59 5.76
N PRO A 59 12.24 -0.25 7.05
CA PRO A 59 13.49 -0.40 7.78
C PRO A 59 13.91 -1.87 7.76
N LYS A 60 15.06 -2.15 7.14
CA LYS A 60 15.65 -3.51 7.05
C LYS A 60 16.22 -4.02 8.39
N GLN A 61 16.12 -3.23 9.47
CA GLN A 61 16.80 -3.42 10.76
C GLN A 61 15.84 -3.79 11.91
N LEU A 62 14.89 -4.69 11.68
CA LEU A 62 13.98 -5.18 12.72
C LEU A 62 14.14 -6.66 13.01
#